data_AF-A0AAP2D935-F1
#
_entry.id   AF-A0AAP2D935-F1
#
_cell.length_a   1.000
_cell.length_b   1.000
_cell.length_c   1.000
_cell.angle_alpha   90.00
_cell.angle_beta   90.00
_cell.angle_gamma   90.00
#
_symmetry.space_group_name_H-M   'P 1'
#
loop_
_entity.id
_entity.type
_entity.pdbx_description
1 polymer ?
#
loop_
_entity_poly.entity_id
_entity_poly.type
_entity_poly.pdbx_seq_one_letter_code
_entity_poly.pdbx_strand_id
1 'polypeptide(L)'
;MQKIKDQVFNLSNATSFVKDLRNYEIKKILSETSLRAYLSERYQIENLSKIKTTFMWKSLKELQIKPVDWVHYSPIMLTLQEDPDREAAMEHCLTLVHDEIFASIKHLL
;
A
#
# COMPACT_ATOMS: atom_id res chain seq x y z
N MET A 1 -22.77 24.34 2.99
CA MET A 1 -22.37 23.65 1.73
C MET A 1 -20.88 23.75 1.43
N GLN A 2 -20.21 24.89 1.65
CA GLN A 2 -18.77 25.04 1.37
C GLN A 2 -17.88 24.06 2.17
N LYS A 3 -18.02 24.00 3.50
CA LYS A 3 -17.24 23.09 4.38
C LYS A 3 -17.30 21.61 3.98
N ILE A 4 -18.45 21.14 3.50
CA ILE A 4 -18.62 19.75 3.04
C ILE A 4 -17.84 19.52 1.74
N LYS A 5 -17.86 20.49 0.81
CA LYS A 5 -17.09 20.40 -0.44
C LYS A 5 -15.59 20.39 -0.16
N ASP A 6 -15.13 21.22 0.78
CA ASP A 6 -13.71 21.31 1.15
C ASP A 6 -13.23 19.99 1.81
N GLN A 7 -14.04 19.40 2.69
CA GLN A 7 -13.76 18.09 3.29
C GLN A 7 -13.73 16.96 2.25
N VAL A 8 -14.68 16.93 1.32
CA VAL A 8 -14.73 15.93 0.24
C VAL A 8 -13.54 16.06 -0.71
N PHE A 9 -13.10 17.29 -1.00
CA PHE A 9 -11.92 17.55 -1.83
C PHE A 9 -10.64 17.05 -1.15
N ASN A 10 -10.46 17.30 0.15
CA ASN A 10 -9.28 16.85 0.90
C ASN A 10 -9.23 15.32 1.04
N LEU A 11 -10.38 14.67 1.24
CA LEU A 11 -10.51 13.20 1.23
C LEU A 11 -10.07 12.59 -0.11
N SER A 12 -10.44 13.21 -1.22
CA SER A 12 -10.03 12.77 -2.57
C SER A 12 -8.51 12.83 -2.76
N ASN A 13 -7.86 13.87 -2.23
CA ASN A 13 -6.41 14.04 -2.33
C ASN A 13 -5.66 13.01 -1.47
N ALA A 14 -6.08 12.81 -0.22
CA ALA A 14 -5.49 11.79 0.66
C ALA A 14 -5.63 10.38 0.08
N THR A 15 -6.80 10.06 -0.49
CA THR A 15 -7.01 8.77 -1.18
C THR A 15 -6.08 8.58 -2.35
N SER A 16 -5.94 9.62 -3.18
CA SER A 16 -5.10 9.58 -4.38
C SER A 16 -3.64 9.40 -3.97
N PHE A 17 -3.18 10.13 -2.95
CA PHE A 17 -1.85 9.97 -2.37
C PHE A 17 -1.57 8.53 -1.91
N VAL A 18 -2.46 7.95 -1.09
CA VAL A 18 -2.29 6.56 -0.60
C VAL A 18 -2.27 5.57 -1.75
N LYS A 19 -3.15 5.75 -2.73
CA LYS A 19 -3.21 4.89 -3.92
C LYS A 19 -1.92 4.96 -4.74
N ASP A 20 -1.39 6.16 -4.95
CA ASP A 20 -0.17 6.39 -5.71
C ASP A 20 1.05 5.80 -4.99
N LEU A 21 1.14 5.99 -3.67
CA LEU A 21 2.19 5.41 -2.84
C LEU A 21 2.14 3.88 -2.87
N ARG A 22 0.96 3.28 -2.65
CA ARG A 22 0.75 1.83 -2.73
C ARG A 22 1.17 1.29 -4.10
N ASN A 23 0.74 1.94 -5.18
CA ASN A 23 1.04 1.49 -6.52
C ASN A 23 2.53 1.65 -6.87
N TYR A 24 3.18 2.68 -6.36
CA TYR A 24 4.61 2.89 -6.46
C TYR A 24 5.40 1.79 -5.74
N GLU A 25 5.03 1.45 -4.51
CA GLU A 25 5.66 0.36 -3.75
C GLU A 25 5.44 -1.01 -4.41
N ILE A 26 4.24 -1.29 -4.92
CA ILE A 26 3.99 -2.53 -5.66
C ILE A 26 4.90 -2.62 -6.89
N LYS A 27 5.04 -1.53 -7.66
CA LYS A 27 5.91 -1.51 -8.86
C LYS A 27 7.36 -1.88 -8.54
N LYS A 28 7.89 -1.48 -7.37
CA LYS A 28 9.25 -1.84 -6.94
C LYS A 28 9.46 -3.34 -6.78
N ILE A 29 8.40 -4.10 -6.48
CA ILE A 29 8.46 -5.53 -6.14
C ILE A 29 7.82 -6.46 -7.20
N LEU A 30 7.49 -5.95 -8.39
CA LEU A 30 6.88 -6.75 -9.47
C LEU A 30 7.87 -7.65 -10.24
N SER A 31 9.17 -7.59 -9.93
CA SER A 31 10.17 -8.53 -10.48
C SER A 31 10.43 -9.70 -9.52
N GLU A 32 10.99 -10.81 -10.02
CA GLU A 32 11.22 -12.00 -9.16
C GLU A 32 12.30 -11.72 -8.13
N THR A 33 13.39 -11.11 -8.59
CA THR A 33 14.49 -10.68 -7.74
C THR A 33 14.02 -9.71 -6.67
N SER A 34 13.22 -8.71 -7.05
CA SER A 34 12.72 -7.69 -6.11
C SER A 34 11.71 -8.27 -5.10
N LEU A 35 10.83 -9.17 -5.52
CA LEU A 35 9.86 -9.79 -4.62
C LEU A 35 10.55 -10.68 -3.57
N ARG A 36 11.55 -11.47 -3.99
CA ARG A 36 12.35 -12.29 -3.08
C ARG A 36 13.14 -11.42 -2.11
N ALA A 37 13.79 -10.36 -2.58
CA ALA A 37 14.51 -9.42 -1.73
C ALA A 37 13.56 -8.77 -0.70
N TYR A 38 12.42 -8.25 -1.15
CA TYR A 38 11.39 -7.64 -0.29
C TYR A 38 10.92 -8.60 0.82
N LEU A 39 10.62 -9.86 0.47
CA LEU A 39 10.15 -10.86 1.42
C LEU A 39 11.24 -11.35 2.37
N SER A 40 12.46 -11.48 1.90
CA SER A 40 13.62 -11.85 2.73
C SER A 40 13.96 -10.73 3.73
N GLU A 41 14.13 -9.51 3.26
CA GLU A 41 14.55 -8.36 4.09
C GLU A 41 13.53 -8.01 5.17
N ARG A 42 12.24 -8.09 4.85
CA ARG A 42 11.18 -7.59 5.75
C ARG A 42 10.48 -8.68 6.54
N TYR A 43 10.40 -9.88 6.00
CA TYR A 43 9.62 -10.98 6.59
C TYR A 43 10.44 -12.25 6.81
N GLN A 44 11.74 -12.25 6.48
CA GLN A 44 12.65 -13.40 6.64
C GLN A 44 12.20 -14.64 5.82
N ILE A 45 11.60 -14.42 4.65
CA ILE A 45 11.11 -15.49 3.78
C ILE A 45 12.02 -15.64 2.56
N GLU A 46 12.75 -16.75 2.50
CA GLU A 46 13.77 -16.98 1.47
C GLU A 46 13.31 -17.98 0.38
N ASN A 47 12.45 -18.94 0.76
CA ASN A 47 12.08 -20.06 -0.10
C ASN A 47 10.73 -19.86 -0.80
N LEU A 48 10.76 -19.24 -1.98
CA LEU A 48 9.61 -19.14 -2.88
C LEU A 48 9.73 -20.07 -4.09
N SER A 49 8.70 -20.89 -4.31
CA SER A 49 8.57 -21.64 -5.56
C SER A 49 8.10 -20.72 -6.69
N LYS A 50 8.47 -21.04 -7.94
CA LYS A 50 8.07 -20.28 -9.14
C LYS A 50 6.55 -20.14 -9.27
N ILE A 51 5.81 -21.17 -8.84
CA ILE A 51 4.35 -21.18 -8.83
C ILE A 51 3.82 -20.15 -7.83
N LYS A 52 4.32 -20.13 -6.58
CA LYS A 52 3.95 -19.14 -5.56
C LYS A 52 4.24 -17.72 -6.03
N THR A 53 5.44 -17.47 -6.58
CA THR A 53 5.82 -16.18 -7.17
C THR A 53 4.81 -15.70 -8.21
N THR A 54 4.36 -16.59 -9.08
CA THR A 54 3.38 -16.25 -10.14
C THR A 54 2.04 -15.80 -9.56
N PHE A 55 1.54 -16.52 -8.56
CA PHE A 55 0.30 -16.14 -7.87
C PHE A 55 0.45 -14.83 -7.10
N MET A 56 1.59 -14.61 -6.45
CA MET A 56 1.86 -13.37 -5.73
C MET A 56 1.84 -12.16 -6.66
N TRP A 57 2.47 -12.23 -7.84
CA TRP A 57 2.38 -11.15 -8.82
C TRP A 57 0.96 -10.88 -9.30
N LYS A 58 0.15 -11.93 -9.47
CA LYS A 58 -1.26 -11.78 -9.81
C LYS A 58 -1.99 -11.00 -8.72
N SER A 59 -1.83 -11.40 -7.45
CA SER A 59 -2.44 -10.72 -6.29
C SER A 59 -1.98 -9.27 -6.17
N LEU A 60 -0.69 -8.98 -6.41
CA LEU A 60 -0.15 -7.62 -6.38
C LEU A 60 -0.73 -6.74 -7.50
N LYS A 61 -0.88 -7.28 -8.72
CA LYS A 61 -1.52 -6.56 -9.83
C LYS A 61 -3.01 -6.31 -9.56
N GLU A 62 -3.70 -7.27 -8.96
CA GLU A 62 -5.09 -7.08 -8.51
C GLU A 62 -5.16 -6.00 -7.43
N LEU A 63 -4.21 -5.95 -6.50
CA LEU A 63 -4.14 -4.91 -5.47
C LEU A 63 -3.96 -3.51 -6.06
N GLN A 64 -3.17 -3.35 -7.13
CA GLN A 64 -2.95 -2.04 -7.77
C GLN A 64 -4.25 -1.36 -8.24
N ILE A 65 -5.21 -2.16 -8.73
CA ILE A 65 -6.47 -1.67 -9.27
C ILE A 65 -7.59 -1.61 -8.23
N LYS A 66 -7.41 -2.23 -7.06
CA LYS A 66 -8.40 -2.17 -5.98
C LYS A 66 -8.54 -0.73 -5.44
N PRO A 67 -9.74 -0.34 -5.00
CA PRO A 67 -9.90 0.91 -4.25
C PRO A 67 -9.03 0.89 -2.98
N VAL A 68 -8.74 2.06 -2.44
CA VAL A 68 -8.05 2.19 -1.14
C VAL A 68 -9.00 1.73 -0.03
N ASP A 69 -8.51 0.90 0.89
CA ASP A 69 -9.27 0.48 2.05
C ASP A 69 -9.29 1.58 3.11
N TRP A 70 -10.38 2.33 3.14
CA TRP A 70 -10.58 3.42 4.09
C TRP A 70 -10.53 3.02 5.56
N VAL A 71 -10.86 1.77 5.87
CA VAL A 71 -10.83 1.28 7.25
C VAL A 71 -9.39 1.03 7.66
N HIS A 72 -8.59 0.40 6.79
CA HIS A 72 -7.17 0.18 7.02
C HIS A 72 -6.38 1.49 7.17
N TYR A 73 -6.68 2.47 6.32
CA TYR A 73 -5.97 3.76 6.31
C TYR A 73 -6.61 4.84 7.18
N SER A 74 -7.69 4.54 7.93
CA SER A 74 -8.39 5.57 8.72
C SER A 74 -7.49 6.38 9.66
N PRO A 75 -6.47 5.81 10.34
CA PRO A 75 -5.61 6.57 11.24
C PRO A 75 -4.80 7.66 10.52
N ILE A 76 -4.37 7.37 9.29
CA ILE A 76 -3.53 8.29 8.52
C ILE A 76 -4.34 9.27 7.68
N MET A 77 -5.52 8.87 7.22
CA MET A 77 -6.42 9.73 6.44
C MET A 77 -6.84 10.98 7.20
N LEU A 78 -7.02 10.89 8.53
CA LEU A 78 -7.31 12.05 9.37
C LEU A 78 -6.10 12.98 9.48
N THR A 79 -4.91 12.41 9.67
CA THR A 79 -3.67 13.18 9.78
C THR A 79 -3.34 13.91 8.47
N LEU A 80 -3.47 13.23 7.33
CA LEU A 80 -3.23 13.80 5.99
C LEU A 80 -4.27 14.87 5.60
N GLN A 81 -5.47 14.86 6.20
CA GLN A 81 -6.47 15.91 6.00
C GLN A 81 -6.12 17.20 6.73
N GLU A 82 -5.53 17.08 7.92
CA GLU A 82 -5.22 18.22 8.78
C GLU A 82 -3.87 18.85 8.44
N ASP A 83 -2.88 18.04 8.06
CA ASP A 83 -1.50 18.48 7.83
C ASP A 83 -0.77 17.54 6.84
N PRO A 84 -0.81 17.82 5.52
CA PRO A 84 -0.24 16.94 4.50
C PRO A 84 1.31 16.92 4.47
N ASP A 85 1.99 17.85 5.15
CA ASP A 85 3.45 18.00 5.10
C ASP A 85 4.20 17.23 6.22
N ARG A 86 3.51 16.37 6.98
CA ARG A 86 4.15 15.59 8.04
C ARG A 86 4.91 14.38 7.50
N GLU A 87 6.23 14.46 7.51
CA GLU A 87 7.15 13.34 7.26
C GLU A 87 6.78 12.09 8.09
N ALA A 88 6.42 12.26 9.37
CA ALA A 88 5.95 11.16 10.23
C ALA A 88 4.65 10.50 9.74
N ALA A 89 3.77 11.25 9.05
CA ALA A 89 2.56 10.68 8.46
C ALA A 89 2.90 9.84 7.21
N MET A 90 3.94 10.22 6.47
CA MET A 90 4.42 9.45 5.32
C MET A 90 5.01 8.11 5.75
N GLU A 91 5.86 8.07 6.79
CA GLU A 91 6.44 6.82 7.30
C GLU A 91 5.37 5.84 7.81
N HIS A 92 4.39 6.36 8.55
CA HIS A 92 3.27 5.55 9.03
C HIS A 92 2.41 5.06 7.86
N CYS A 93 2.11 5.92 6.89
CA CYS A 93 1.40 5.51 5.67
C CYS A 93 2.15 4.40 4.93
N LEU A 94 3.46 4.51 4.82
CA LEU A 94 4.30 3.52 4.15
C LEU A 94 4.25 2.16 4.88
N THR A 95 4.26 2.17 6.21
CA THR A 95 4.08 0.96 7.03
C THR A 95 2.75 0.27 6.70
N LEU A 96 1.65 1.03 6.70
CA LEU A 96 0.32 0.52 6.37
C LEU A 96 0.24 -0.02 4.93
N VAL A 97 0.90 0.63 3.97
CA VAL A 97 1.01 0.15 2.58
C VAL A 97 1.69 -1.21 2.54
N HIS A 98 2.76 -1.39 3.30
CA HIS A 98 3.48 -2.65 3.33
C HIS A 98 2.72 -3.79 4.02
N ASP A 99 1.95 -3.46 5.05
CA ASP A 99 1.02 -4.39 5.68
C ASP A 99 -0.07 -4.84 4.70
N GLU A 100 -0.66 -3.91 3.94
CA GLU A 100 -1.66 -4.23 2.90
C GLU A 100 -1.06 -5.12 1.80
N ILE A 101 0.13 -4.76 1.32
CA ILE A 101 0.88 -5.54 0.33
C ILE A 101 1.11 -6.96 0.85
N PHE A 102 1.64 -7.10 2.07
CA PHE A 102 1.92 -8.41 2.65
C PHE A 102 0.64 -9.21 2.90
N ALA A 103 -0.41 -8.59 3.42
CA ALA A 103 -1.71 -9.23 3.61
C ALA A 103 -2.28 -9.78 2.31
N SER A 104 -2.05 -9.11 1.18
CA SER A 104 -2.52 -9.54 -0.14
C SER A 104 -1.82 -10.81 -0.66
N ILE A 105 -0.61 -11.11 -0.17
CA ILE A 105 0.19 -12.26 -0.64
C ILE A 105 0.46 -13.30 0.44
N LYS A 106 0.19 -13.02 1.72
CA LYS A 106 0.58 -13.90 2.83
C LYS A 106 -0.01 -15.30 2.79
N HIS A 107 -1.20 -15.44 2.22
CA HIS A 107 -1.90 -16.71 2.08
C HIS A 107 -1.26 -17.64 1.02
N LEU A 108 -0.26 -17.15 0.29
CA LEU A 108 0.50 -17.89 -0.73
C LEU A 108 1.88 -18.34 -0.23
N LEU A 109 2.28 -17.92 0.98
CA LEU A 109 3.55 -18.28 1.64
C LEU A 109 3.43 -19.65 2.28
#